data_AF-K4LGJ2-F1
#
_entry.id   AF-K4LGJ2-F1
#
_cell.length_a   1.000
_cell.length_b   1.000
_cell.length_c   1.000
_cell.angle_alpha   90.00
_cell.angle_beta   90.00
_cell.angle_gamma   90.00
#
_symmetry.space_group_name_H-M   'P 1'
#
loop_
_entity.id
_entity.type
_entity.pdbx_description
1 polymer ?
#
loop_
_entity_poly.entity_id
_entity_poly.type
_entity_poly.pdbx_seq_one_letter_code
_entity_poly.pdbx_strand_id
1 'polypeptide(L)'
;MIDVMPFGVITSNREVLPVSTKITVSLPEPLLAVLDRLARQLSTTRSGAVAELLRRAERAELEREMEEGYAVWAESNSADAELFLPAQAEVVLRDRG
;
A
#
# COMPACT_ATOMS: atom_id res chain seq x y z
N MET A 1 -55.56 5.44 -32.54
CA MET A 1 -54.41 4.52 -32.54
C MET A 1 -53.45 5.07 -31.51
N ILE A 2 -53.36 4.44 -30.35
CA ILE A 2 -52.56 4.91 -29.22
C ILE A 2 -51.13 4.48 -29.52
N ASP A 3 -50.28 5.45 -29.86
CA ASP A 3 -48.86 5.21 -30.06
C ASP A 3 -48.20 5.17 -28.67
N VAL A 4 -47.85 3.96 -28.26
CA VAL A 4 -47.25 3.65 -26.97
C VAL A 4 -45.78 4.01 -27.06
N MET A 5 -45.39 5.11 -26.40
CA MET A 5 -44.00 5.52 -26.24
C MET A 5 -43.20 4.42 -25.52
N PRO A 6 -42.10 3.88 -26.09
CA PRO A 6 -41.21 3.04 -25.32
C PRO A 6 -40.34 3.93 -24.45
N PHE A 7 -40.55 3.77 -23.14
CA PHE A 7 -39.68 4.09 -22.01
C PHE A 7 -38.32 4.72 -22.37
N GLY A 8 -38.11 5.92 -21.84
CA GLY A 8 -36.85 6.64 -21.87
C GLY A 8 -35.70 5.76 -21.38
N VAL A 9 -34.83 5.40 -22.31
CA VAL A 9 -33.51 4.85 -22.01
C VAL A 9 -32.70 6.01 -21.46
N ILE A 10 -32.48 6.02 -20.15
CA ILE A 10 -31.48 6.90 -19.55
C ILE A 10 -30.14 6.43 -20.12
N THR A 11 -29.63 7.13 -21.13
CA THR A 11 -28.22 7.04 -21.49
C THR A 11 -27.46 7.64 -20.32
N SER A 12 -27.15 6.81 -19.33
CA SER A 12 -26.16 7.13 -18.31
C SER A 12 -24.83 7.19 -19.05
N ASN A 13 -24.54 8.36 -19.62
CA ASN A 13 -23.21 8.76 -20.05
C ASN A 13 -22.42 8.92 -18.75
N ARG A 14 -22.02 7.79 -18.16
CA ARG A 14 -21.02 7.78 -17.12
C ARG A 14 -19.74 8.17 -17.84
N GLU A 15 -19.46 9.46 -17.84
CA GLU A 15 -18.13 9.97 -18.09
C GLU A 15 -17.22 9.26 -17.07
N VAL A 16 -16.59 8.18 -17.53
CA VAL A 16 -15.51 7.55 -16.79
C VAL A 16 -14.37 8.55 -16.87
N LEU A 17 -14.28 9.42 -15.86
CA LEU A 17 -13.06 10.20 -15.64
C LEU A 17 -11.88 9.24 -15.78
N PRO A 18 -10.89 9.53 -16.64
CA PRO A 18 -9.81 8.60 -16.87
C PRO A 18 -9.12 8.29 -15.55
N VAL A 19 -9.12 7.02 -15.14
CA VAL A 19 -8.54 6.51 -13.89
C VAL A 19 -7.00 6.63 -13.89
N SER A 20 -6.41 7.19 -14.95
CA SER A 20 -4.96 7.32 -15.12
C SER A 20 -4.58 8.66 -15.77
N THR A 21 -3.62 9.36 -15.17
CA THR A 21 -2.96 10.53 -15.74
C THR A 21 -1.77 10.10 -16.59
N LYS A 22 -1.65 10.63 -17.81
CA LYS A 22 -0.51 10.35 -18.70
C LYS A 22 0.61 11.36 -18.48
N ILE A 23 1.82 10.85 -18.30
CA ILE A 23 3.04 11.66 -18.20
C ILE A 23 4.07 11.18 -19.23
N THR A 24 4.99 12.09 -19.60
CA THR A 24 6.15 11.77 -20.45
C THR A 24 7.40 11.97 -19.62
N VAL A 25 8.30 10.98 -19.65
CA VAL A 25 9.56 11.01 -18.89
C VAL A 25 10.73 10.70 -19.83
N SER A 26 11.84 11.41 -19.65
CA SER A 26 13.11 11.09 -20.29
C SER A 26 13.92 10.20 -19.36
N LEU A 27 14.40 9.07 -19.86
CA LEU A 27 15.20 8.12 -19.10
C LEU A 27 16.52 7.86 -19.83
N PRO A 28 17.66 7.74 -19.11
CA PRO A 28 18.90 7.23 -19.67
C PRO A 28 18.67 5.87 -20.34
N GLU A 29 19.28 5.67 -21.50
CA GLU A 29 19.12 4.44 -22.29
C GLU A 29 19.41 3.13 -21.53
N PRO A 30 20.41 3.07 -20.63
CA PRO A 30 20.63 1.88 -19.81
C PRO A 30 19.43 1.52 -18.91
N LEU A 31 18.65 2.52 -18.47
CA LEU A 31 17.47 2.28 -17.63
C LEU A 31 16.29 1.74 -18.42
N LEU A 32 16.22 1.97 -19.74
CA LEU A 32 15.19 1.38 -20.59
C LEU A 32 15.33 -0.15 -20.62
N ALA A 33 16.55 -0.67 -20.74
CA ALA A 33 16.81 -2.11 -20.72
C ALA A 33 16.41 -2.74 -19.37
N VAL A 34 16.67 -2.03 -18.27
CA VAL A 34 16.25 -2.46 -16.93
C VAL A 34 14.72 -2.49 -16.82
N LEU A 35 14.06 -1.43 -17.31
CA LEU A 35 12.60 -1.34 -17.30
C LEU A 35 11.94 -2.45 -18.14
N ASP A 36 12.50 -2.78 -19.31
CA ASP A 36 12.01 -3.87 -20.16
C ASP A 36 12.16 -5.24 -19.52
N ARG A 37 13.28 -5.47 -18.83
CA ARG A 37 13.47 -6.70 -18.07
C ARG A 37 12.44 -6.79 -16.93
N LEU A 38 12.22 -5.69 -16.20
CA LEU A 38 11.25 -5.65 -15.10
C LEU A 38 9.83 -5.88 -15.60
N ALA A 39 9.44 -5.24 -16.70
CA ALA A 39 8.13 -5.43 -17.31
C ALA A 39 7.87 -6.90 -17.68
N ARG A 40 8.88 -7.57 -18.25
CA ARG A 40 8.81 -9.03 -18.53
C ARG A 40 8.71 -9.86 -17.26
N GLN A 41 9.51 -9.57 -16.23
CA GLN A 41 9.48 -10.30 -14.96
C GLN A 41 8.13 -10.18 -14.25
N LEU A 42 7.48 -9.02 -14.37
CA LEU A 42 6.17 -8.74 -13.78
C LEU A 42 5.01 -9.08 -14.73
N SER A 43 5.27 -9.65 -15.90
CA SER A 43 4.26 -9.95 -16.94
C SER A 43 3.32 -8.77 -17.22
N THR A 44 3.89 -7.57 -17.35
CA THR A 44 3.16 -6.31 -17.50
C THR A 44 3.81 -5.39 -18.54
N THR A 45 3.23 -4.22 -18.77
CA THR A 45 3.78 -3.21 -19.69
C THR A 45 4.86 -2.36 -19.01
N ARG A 46 5.62 -1.57 -19.77
CA ARG A 46 6.56 -0.57 -19.20
C ARG A 46 5.87 0.36 -18.20
N SER A 47 4.67 0.86 -18.53
CA SER A 47 3.89 1.71 -17.63
C SER A 47 3.41 0.96 -16.39
N GLY A 48 3.02 -0.31 -16.53
CA GLY A 48 2.68 -1.17 -15.39
C GLY A 48 3.87 -1.43 -14.46
N ALA A 49 5.06 -1.63 -15.02
CA ALA A 49 6.30 -1.80 -14.27
C ALA A 49 6.68 -0.51 -13.52
N VAL A 50 6.56 0.66 -14.15
CA VAL A 50 6.75 1.96 -13.47
C VAL A 50 5.73 2.14 -12.34
N ALA A 51 4.46 1.83 -12.57
CA ALA A 51 3.44 1.93 -11.52
C ALA A 51 3.74 1.01 -10.33
N GLU A 52 4.26 -0.19 -10.59
CA GLU A 52 4.67 -1.11 -9.52
C GLU A 52 5.92 -0.62 -8.78
N LEU A 53 6.89 -0.02 -9.47
CA LEU A 53 8.05 0.62 -8.83
C LEU A 53 7.61 1.75 -7.89
N LEU A 54 6.68 2.60 -8.33
CA LEU A 54 6.16 3.69 -7.50
C LEU A 54 5.44 3.17 -6.25
N ARG A 55 4.58 2.14 -6.39
CA ARG A 55 3.94 1.49 -5.24
C ARG A 55 4.94 0.86 -4.27
N ARG A 56 6.03 0.28 -4.78
CA ARG A 56 7.09 -0.29 -3.93
C ARG A 56 7.84 0.81 -3.18
N ALA A 57 8.13 1.93 -3.83
CA ALA A 57 8.77 3.07 -3.18
C ALA A 57 7.88 3.66 -2.08
N GLU A 58 6.58 3.80 -2.33
CA GLU A 58 5.59 4.24 -1.32
C GLU A 58 5.52 3.29 -0.12
N ARG A 59 5.47 1.96 -0.37
CA ARG A 59 5.50 0.97 0.72
C ARG A 59 6.81 1.02 1.51
N ALA A 60 7.94 1.16 0.84
CA ALA A 60 9.25 1.21 1.52
C ALA A 60 9.37 2.46 2.41
N GLU A 61 8.82 3.59 1.97
CA GLU A 61 8.77 4.80 2.79
C GLU A 61 7.90 4.60 4.03
N LEU A 62 6.71 4.00 3.86
CA LEU A 62 5.83 3.67 4.99
C LEU A 62 6.50 2.69 5.98
N GLU A 63 7.19 1.67 5.47
CA GLU A 63 7.94 0.72 6.31
C GLU A 63 9.06 1.43 7.08
N ARG A 64 9.74 2.40 6.48
CA ARG A 64 10.77 3.21 7.16
C ARG A 64 10.17 4.09 8.26
N GLU A 65 9.04 4.75 8.01
CA GLU A 65 8.33 5.53 9.03
C GLU A 65 7.86 4.63 10.19
N MET A 66 7.41 3.41 9.89
CA MET A 66 7.06 2.43 10.92
C MET A 66 8.28 1.98 11.74
N GLU A 67 9.43 1.76 11.12
CA GLU A 67 10.68 1.40 11.81
C GLU A 67 11.11 2.49 12.80
N GLU A 68 11.02 3.76 12.40
CA GLU A 68 11.24 4.90 13.29
C GLU A 68 10.26 4.90 14.47
N GLY A 69 8.97 4.62 14.21
CA GLY A 69 7.96 4.48 15.25
C GLY A 69 8.23 3.32 16.21
N TYR A 70 8.62 2.14 15.71
CA TYR A 70 8.93 0.98 16.56
C TYR A 70 10.19 1.18 17.41
N ALA A 71 11.20 1.90 16.91
CA ALA A 71 12.39 2.23 17.69
C ALA A 71 12.05 3.09 18.92
N VAL A 72 11.15 4.07 18.77
CA VAL A 72 10.67 4.90 19.89
C VAL A 72 9.81 4.08 20.87
N TRP A 73 8.99 3.15 20.36
CA TRP A 73 8.15 2.30 21.21
C TRP A 73 8.92 1.22 21.95
N ALA A 74 10.03 0.71 21.40
CA ALA A 74 10.88 -0.26 22.08
C ALA A 74 11.51 0.29 23.36
N GLU A 75 11.86 1.58 23.39
CA GLU A 75 12.43 2.25 24.55
C GLU A 75 11.38 2.42 25.67
N SER A 76 10.13 2.71 25.31
CA SER A 76 9.00 2.74 26.25
C SER A 76 8.62 1.35 26.77
N ASN A 77 8.63 0.33 25.90
CA ASN A 77 8.19 -1.02 26.25
C ASN A 77 9.17 -1.75 27.18
N SER A 78 10.47 -1.43 27.15
CA SER A 78 11.45 -1.94 28.12
C SER A 78 11.22 -1.38 29.52
N ALA A 79 10.88 -0.09 29.62
CA ALA A 79 10.60 0.56 30.91
C ALA A 79 9.30 0.05 31.54
N ASP A 80 8.26 -0.17 30.73
CA ASP A 80 7.00 -0.75 31.22
C ASP A 80 7.16 -2.24 31.59
N ALA A 81 7.91 -3.03 30.80
CA ALA A 81 8.18 -4.42 31.14
C ALA A 81 8.90 -4.55 32.50
N GLU A 82 9.90 -3.72 32.78
CA GLU A 82 10.58 -3.71 34.10
C GLU A 82 9.63 -3.30 35.25
N LEU A 83 8.67 -2.42 35.00
CA LEU A 83 7.71 -1.96 36.00
C LEU A 83 6.64 -3.01 36.34
N PHE A 84 6.19 -3.81 35.36
CA PHE A 84 5.06 -4.73 35.52
C PHE A 84 5.46 -6.20 35.76
N LEU A 85 6.72 -6.58 35.53
CA LEU A 85 7.23 -7.93 35.83
C LEU A 85 7.05 -8.37 37.29
N PRO A 86 7.23 -7.51 38.32
CA PRO A 86 7.01 -7.89 39.72
C PRO A 86 5.54 -8.20 40.04
N ALA A 87 4.60 -7.45 39.43
CA ALA A 87 3.17 -7.61 39.66
C ALA A 87 2.60 -8.89 39.02
N GLN A 88 3.15 -9.32 37.88
CA GLN A 88 2.75 -10.59 37.25
C GLN A 88 3.33 -11.82 37.97
N ALA A 89 4.48 -11.68 38.63
CA ALA A 89 5.05 -12.75 39.44
C ALA A 89 4.18 -13.11 40.67
N GLU A 90 3.51 -12.12 41.27
CA GLU A 90 2.64 -12.33 42.43
C GLU A 90 1.38 -13.15 42.10
N VAL A 91 0.83 -12.99 40.88
CA VAL A 91 -0.37 -13.72 40.44
C VAL A 91 -0.05 -15.20 40.12
N VAL A 92 1.12 -15.47 39.52
CA VAL A 92 1.52 -16.86 39.15
C VAL A 92 1.91 -17.69 40.38
N LEU A 93 2.47 -17.07 41.41
CA LEU A 93 2.89 -17.78 42.63
C LEU A 93 1.74 -18.08 43.59
N ARG A 94 0.64 -17.33 43.53
CA ARG A 94 -0.56 -17.58 44.36
C ARG A 94 -1.44 -18.74 43.87
N ASP A 95 -1.31 -19.15 42.62
CA ASP A 95 -2.15 -20.20 42.02
C ASP A 95 -1.57 -21.62 42.19
N ARG A 96 -0.46 -21.76 42.93
CA ARG A 96 0.19 -23.05 43.25
C ARG A 96 0.36 -23.31 44.76
N GLY A 97 -0.38 -22.60 45.61
CA GLY A 97 -0.42 -22.81 47.06
C GLY A 97 -1.51 -23.78 47.49
#